data_AF-A0A254MZS8-F1
#
_entry.id   AF-A0A254MZS8-F1
#
_cell.length_a   1.000
_cell.length_b   1.000
_cell.length_c   1.000
_cell.angle_alpha   90.00
_cell.angle_beta   90.00
_cell.angle_gamma   90.00
#
_symmetry.space_group_name_H-M   'P 1'
#
loop_
_entity.id
_entity.type
_entity.pdbx_description
1 polymer ?
#
loop_
_entity_poly.entity_id
_entity_poly.type
_entity_poly.pdbx_seq_one_letter_code
_entity_poly.pdbx_strand_id
1 'polypeptide(L)' 'MNLLYSCRQVAELLTLSQDECLRWHQIVRLRIHLAMCSNCKNVALQLTEVQQLSRDLFSGGDDDTEARESK' A
#
# COMPACT_ATOMS: atom_id res chain seq x y z
N MET A 1 27.62 2.47 -1.28
CA MET A 1 26.46 2.90 -0.47
C MET A 1 25.46 3.57 -1.41
N ASN A 2 24.47 2.84 -1.92
CA ASN A 2 23.43 3.42 -2.78
C ASN A 2 22.37 4.08 -1.88
N LEU A 3 22.39 5.41 -1.82
CA LEU A 3 21.51 6.24 -0.99
C LEU A 3 20.05 6.28 -1.50
N LEU A 4 19.78 5.67 -2.64
CA LEU A 4 18.47 5.65 -3.30
C LEU A 4 18.15 4.20 -3.65
N TYR A 5 16.98 3.71 -3.21
CA TYR A 5 16.46 2.43 -3.67
C TYR A 5 16.47 2.39 -5.20
N SER A 6 16.89 1.28 -5.80
CA SER A 6 16.68 1.09 -7.23
C SER A 6 15.18 0.89 -7.49
N CYS A 7 14.69 1.27 -8.67
CA CYS A 7 13.28 1.11 -9.03
C CYS A 7 12.75 -0.32 -8.78
N ARG A 8 13.64 -1.31 -8.87
CA ARG A 8 13.37 -2.73 -8.56
C ARG A 8 13.10 -2.97 -7.08
N GLN A 9 13.91 -2.41 -6.19
CA GLN A 9 13.68 -2.52 -4.74
C GLN A 9 12.41 -1.78 -4.31
N VAL A 10 12.06 -0.68 -4.99
CA VAL A 10 10.79 0.02 -4.79
C VAL A 10 9.60 -0.84 -5.18
N ALA A 11 9.66 -1.56 -6.30
CA ALA A 11 8.61 -2.49 -6.71
C ALA A 11 8.45 -3.65 -5.71
N GLU A 12 9.57 -4.19 -5.21
CA GLU A 12 9.59 -5.25 -4.20
C GLU A 12 8.97 -4.79 -2.87
N LEU A 13 9.34 -3.59 -2.40
CA LEU A 13 8.73 -2.96 -1.22
C LEU A 13 7.24 -2.65 -1.40
N LEU A 14 6.81 -2.29 -2.61
CA LEU A 14 5.39 -2.08 -2.94
C LEU A 14 4.60 -3.39 -2.81
N THR A 15 5.12 -4.49 -3.34
CA THR A 15 4.50 -5.80 -3.20
C THR A 15 4.47 -6.25 -1.73
N LEU A 16 5.58 -6.06 -1.00
CA LEU A 16 5.60 -6.33 0.45
C LEU A 16 4.58 -5.48 1.21
N SER A 17 4.34 -4.24 0.80
CA SER A 17 3.31 -3.37 1.41
C SER A 17 1.87 -3.79 1.12
N GLN A 18 1.67 -4.65 0.12
CA GLN A 18 0.37 -5.31 -0.09
C GLN A 18 0.14 -6.47 0.87
N ASP A 19 1.20 -7.17 1.29
CA ASP A 19 1.10 -8.39 2.09
C ASP A 19 1.22 -8.08 3.60
N GLU A 20 2.15 -7.19 3.99
CA GLU A 20 2.43 -6.86 5.39
C GLU A 20 2.65 -5.35 5.59
N CYS A 21 2.22 -4.80 6.74
CA CYS A 21 2.37 -3.37 7.03
C CYS A 21 3.85 -2.96 7.07
N LEU A 22 4.28 -2.22 6.03
CA LEU A 22 5.64 -1.69 5.95
C LEU A 22 5.99 -0.86 7.19
N ARG A 23 7.20 -1.07 7.74
CA ARG A 23 7.74 -0.23 8.81
C ARG A 23 7.82 1.23 8.33
N TRP A 24 7.38 2.18 9.15
CA TRP A 24 7.28 3.62 8.84
C TRP A 24 8.51 4.24 8.18
N HIS A 25 9.72 3.79 8.52
CA HIS A 25 10.96 4.28 7.90
C HIS A 25 11.08 3.94 6.40
N GLN A 26 10.52 2.80 5.97
CA GLN A 26 10.50 2.40 4.56
C GLN A 26 9.56 3.29 3.75
N ILE A 27 8.41 3.66 4.33
CA ILE A 27 7.42 4.54 3.71
C ILE A 27 8.01 5.92 3.41
N VAL A 28 8.73 6.51 4.38
CA VAL A 28 9.36 7.83 4.19
C VAL A 28 10.40 7.79 3.07
N ARG A 29 11.25 6.77 3.07
CA ARG A 29 12.32 6.62 2.05
C ARG A 29 11.75 6.31 0.67
N LEU A 30 10.68 5.51 0.61
CA LEU A 30 9.91 5.23 -0.61
C LEU A 30 9.31 6.53 -1.19
N ARG A 31 8.67 7.36 -0.35
CA ARG A 31 8.11 8.65 -0.78
C ARG A 31 9.15 9.58 -1.38
N ILE A 32 10.35 9.64 -0.81
CA ILE A 32 11.47 10.42 -1.38
C ILE A 32 11.84 9.91 -2.77
N HIS A 33 11.93 8.59 -2.96
CA HIS A 33 12.24 8.00 -4.27
C HIS A 33 11.13 8.27 -5.29
N LEU A 34 9.86 8.12 -4.91
CA LEU A 34 8.71 8.43 -5.77
C LEU A 34 8.64 9.92 -6.15
N ALA A 35 9.12 10.82 -5.29
CA ALA A 35 9.20 12.23 -5.61
C ALA A 35 10.28 12.56 -6.67
N MET A 36 11.34 11.74 -6.75
CA MET A 36 12.41 11.88 -7.75
C MET A 36 12.19 11.04 -9.01
N CYS A 37 11.44 9.93 -8.92
CA CYS A 37 11.19 9.00 -10.01
C CYS A 37 9.69 8.92 -10.36
N SER A 38 9.31 9.63 -11.43
CA SER A 38 7.94 9.65 -11.93
C SER A 38 7.42 8.28 -12.35
N ASN A 39 8.30 7.39 -12.83
CA ASN A 39 7.93 6.05 -13.26
C ASN A 39 7.44 5.21 -12.06
N CYS A 40 8.22 5.21 -10.98
CA CYS A 40 7.84 4.54 -9.73
C CYS A 40 6.61 5.17 -9.08
N LYS A 41 6.45 6.51 -9.18
CA LYS A 41 5.26 7.21 -8.70
C LYS A 41 3.98 6.72 -9.38
N ASN A 42 4.01 6.54 -10.70
CA ASN A 42 2.86 6.10 -11.48
C ASN A 42 2.45 4.66 -11.13
N VAL A 43 3.42 3.78 -10.90
CA VAL A 43 3.17 2.40 -10.48
C VAL A 43 2.60 2.36 -9.06
N ALA A 44 3.15 3.15 -8.14
CA ALA A 44 2.65 3.21 -6.76
C ALA A 44 1.22 3.75 -6.66
N LEU A 45 0.86 4.74 -7.49
CA LEU A 45 -0.50 5.26 -7.56
C LEU A 45 -1.48 4.18 -8.02
N GLN A 46 -1.18 3.49 -9.13
CA GLN A 46 -2.01 2.40 -9.64
C GLN A 46 -2.19 1.28 -8.60
N LEU A 47 -1.12 0.91 -7.90
CA LEU A 47 -1.19 -0.13 -6.86
C LEU A 47 -2.04 0.31 -5.66
N THR A 48 -1.96 1.59 -5.28
CA THR A 48 -2.78 2.17 -4.20
C THR A 48 -4.25 2.21 -4.59
N GLU A 49 -4.57 2.60 -5.83
CA GLU A 49 -5.94 2.60 -6.35
C GLU A 49 -6.52 1.18 -6.37
N VAL A 50 -5.75 0.19 -6.84
CA VAL A 50 -6.16 -1.22 -6.81
C VAL A 50 -6.40 -1.70 -5.38
N GLN A 51 -5.54 -1.31 -4.42
CA GLN A 51 -5.76 -1.63 -3.00
C GLN A 51 -6.99 -0.93 -2.42
N GLN A 52 -7.27 0.30 -2.81
CA GLN A 52 -8.45 1.02 -2.34
C GLN A 52 -9.72 0.39 -2.89
N LEU A 53 -9.74 0.06 -4.19
CA LEU A 53 -10.84 -0.64 -4.82
C LEU A 53 -11.04 -2.04 -4.24
N SER A 54 -9.97 -2.81 -4.02
CA SER A 54 -10.09 -4.12 -3.38
C SER A 54 -10.59 -3.99 -1.95
N ARG A 55 -10.07 -3.04 -1.17
CA ARG A 55 -10.57 -2.75 0.17
C ARG A 55 -12.04 -2.33 0.14
N ASP A 56 -12.47 -1.49 -0.78
CA ASP A 56 -13.87 -1.08 -0.91
C ASP A 56 -14.78 -2.28 -1.25
N LEU A 57 -14.35 -3.12 -2.20
CA LEU A 57 -15.05 -4.36 -2.57
C LEU A 57 -15.14 -5.38 -1.42
N PHE A 58 -14.08 -5.52 -0.63
CA PHE A 58 -14.04 -6.46 0.49
C PHE A 58 -14.63 -5.86 1.78
N SER A 59 -14.56 -4.54 1.98
CA SER A 59 -15.09 -3.84 3.16
C SER A 59 -16.58 -3.55 3.05
N GLY A 60 -17.18 -3.68 1.86
CA GLY A 60 -18.63 -3.71 1.67
C GLY A 60 -19.32 -5.02 2.12
N GLY A 61 -18.59 -5.95 2.74
CA GLY A 61 -19.11 -7.22 3.27
C GLY A 61 -19.27 -7.29 4.79
N ASP A 62 -18.91 -6.22 5.53
CA ASP A 62 -18.88 -6.21 7.01
C ASP A 62 -19.79 -5.12 7.61
N ASP A 63 -20.98 -4.88 7.03
CA ASP A 63 -22.06 -4.10 7.68
C ASP A 63 -23.21 -5.02 8.16
N ASP A 64 -22.90 -6.26 8.57
CA ASP A 64 -23.86 -7.20 9.18
C ASP A 64 -23.28 -7.87 10.45
N THR A 65 -22.71 -7.09 11.36
CA THR A 65 -22.59 -7.56 12.76
C THR A 65 -22.81 -6.38 13.69
N GLU A 66 -24.03 -6.28 14.23
CA GLU A 66 -24.35 -6.10 15.66
C GLU A 66 -25.77 -5.53 15.86
N ALA A 67 -26.78 -6.40 16.00
CA ALA A 67 -27.88 -6.19 16.96
C ALA A 67 -28.85 -7.41 16.98
N ARG A 68 -28.57 -8.40 17.84
CA ARG A 68 -29.53 -9.13 18.71
C ARG A 68 -29.06 -10.54 19.06
N GLU A 69 -28.16 -10.64 20.04
CA GLU A 69 -28.23 -11.73 21.01
C GLU A 69 -28.15 -11.12 22.41
N SER A 70 -29.33 -10.78 22.94
CA SER A 70 -29.55 -10.57 24.36
C SER A 70 -30.73 -11.42 24.77
N LYS A 71 -30.38 -12.53 25.45
CA LYS A 71 -31.18 -13.28 26.43
C LYS A 71 -32.32 -14.17 25.94
#